data_AF-A0A2V6I1I2-F1
#
_entry.id   AF-A0A2V6I1I2-F1
#
_cell.length_a   1.000
_cell.length_b   1.000
_cell.length_c   1.000
_cell.angle_alpha   90.00
_cell.angle_beta   90.00
_cell.angle_gamma   90.00
#
_symmetry.space_group_name_H-M   'P 1'
#
loop_
_entity.id
_entity.type
_entity.pdbx_description
1 polymer ?
#
loop_
_entity_poly.entity_id
_entity_poly.type
_entity_poly.pdbx_seq_one_letter_code
_entity_poly.pdbx_strand_id
1 'polypeptide(L)'
;MLARILESELRPDDPVSLNSFMSQLTAEEEGLVSAWLLQKMPANAIEVAESWWKGLIQATLRRQLEIAETRMRLPQLTTGEVVNLQKEIVDLREQLHQISRLSSVPEPDR
;
A
#
# COMPACT_ATOMS: atom_id res chain seq x y z
N MET A 1 7.08 -12.50 0.12
CA MET A 1 6.74 -12.66 1.54
C MET A 1 5.34 -12.19 1.90
N LEU A 2 5.02 -10.90 1.79
CA LEU A 2 3.69 -10.38 2.17
C LEU A 2 2.54 -11.08 1.42
N ALA A 3 2.68 -11.30 0.11
CA ALA A 3 1.70 -12.05 -0.69
C ALA A 3 1.46 -13.47 -0.15
N ARG A 4 2.52 -14.18 0.27
CA ARG A 4 2.41 -15.51 0.87
C ARG A 4 1.73 -15.51 2.24
N ILE A 5 1.92 -14.46 3.02
CA ILE A 5 1.21 -14.28 4.30
C ILE A 5 -0.28 -14.00 4.06
N LEU A 6 -0.62 -13.25 3.01
CA LEU A 6 -2.02 -12.95 2.65
C LEU A 6 -2.72 -14.16 2.01
N GLU A 7 -1.97 -15.00 1.28
CA GLU A 7 -2.48 -16.24 0.69
C GLU A 7 -2.58 -17.38 1.71
N SER A 8 -1.81 -17.32 2.80
CA SER A 8 -1.91 -18.28 3.88
C SER A 8 -3.02 -17.87 4.85
N GLU A 9 -3.77 -18.85 5.36
CA GLU A 9 -4.70 -18.63 6.47
C GLU A 9 -3.94 -18.51 7.81
N LEU A 10 -2.87 -17.72 7.84
CA LEU A 10 -2.02 -17.54 9.01
C LEU A 10 -2.81 -16.85 10.13
N ARG A 11 -2.88 -17.53 11.28
CA ARG A 11 -3.39 -16.97 12.53
C ARG A 11 -2.18 -16.72 13.44
N PRO A 12 -1.69 -15.47 13.56
CA PRO A 12 -0.45 -15.19 14.29
C PRO A 12 -0.54 -15.51 15.79
N ASP A 13 -1.76 -15.52 16.36
CA ASP A 13 -2.01 -15.85 17.76
C ASP A 13 -2.15 -17.36 18.03
N ASP A 14 -2.16 -18.19 16.98
CA ASP A 14 -2.23 -19.65 17.09
C ASP A 14 -0.85 -20.27 16.81
N PRO A 15 -0.17 -20.85 17.82
CA PRO A 15 1.14 -21.46 17.65
C PRO A 15 1.17 -22.59 16.61
N VAL A 16 0.07 -23.31 16.41
CA VAL A 16 -0.01 -24.41 15.44
C VAL A 16 -0.07 -23.88 14.01
N SER A 17 -0.87 -22.82 13.80
CA SER A 17 -0.94 -22.10 12.53
C SER A 17 0.42 -21.48 12.18
N LEU A 18 1.06 -20.82 13.15
CA LEU A 18 2.38 -20.20 12.98
C LEU A 18 3.45 -21.23 12.59
N ASN A 19 3.55 -22.35 13.32
CA ASN A 19 4.53 -23.39 13.00
C ASN A 19 4.28 -24.05 11.64
N SER A 20 3.00 -24.27 11.29
CA SER A 20 2.64 -24.81 9.98
C SER A 20 3.08 -23.89 8.85
N PHE A 21 2.89 -22.58 9.04
CA PHE A 21 3.35 -21.56 8.09
C PHE A 21 4.88 -21.50 8.01
N MET A 22 5.59 -21.47 9.15
CA MET A 22 7.05 -21.44 9.20
C MET A 22 7.68 -22.64 8.47
N SER A 23 7.09 -23.84 8.59
CA SER A 23 7.58 -25.05 7.92
C SER A 23 7.57 -25.00 6.38
N GLN A 24 6.82 -24.07 5.79
CA GLN A 24 6.73 -23.87 4.34
C GLN A 24 7.72 -22.83 3.80
N LEU A 25 8.45 -22.17 4.70
CA LEU A 25 9.38 -21.10 4.39
C LEU A 25 10.80 -21.63 4.17
N THR A 26 11.57 -20.91 3.37
CA THR A 26 13.02 -21.07 3.31
C THR A 26 13.68 -20.49 4.56
N ALA A 27 14.93 -20.88 4.86
CA ALA A 27 15.67 -20.37 6.01
C ALA A 27 15.82 -18.82 6.01
N GLU A 28 15.91 -18.20 4.82
CA GLU A 28 15.94 -16.75 4.66
C GLU A 28 14.59 -16.12 5.02
N GLU A 29 13.49 -16.72 4.57
CA GLU A 29 12.13 -16.27 4.87
C GLU A 29 11.78 -16.45 6.36
N GLU A 30 12.16 -17.58 6.98
CA GLU A 30 11.98 -17.80 8.42
C GLU A 30 12.71 -16.73 9.25
N GLY A 31 13.93 -16.36 8.85
CA GLY A 31 14.70 -15.31 9.51
C GLY A 31 13.97 -13.96 9.48
N LEU A 32 13.33 -13.64 8.35
CA LEU A 32 12.54 -12.41 8.21
C LEU A 32 11.27 -12.43 9.09
N VAL A 33 10.51 -13.53 9.09
CA VAL A 33 9.31 -13.64 9.95
C VAL A 33 9.68 -13.56 11.42
N SER A 34 10.75 -14.25 11.82
CA SER A 34 11.23 -14.24 13.20
C SER A 34 11.63 -12.84 13.63
N ALA A 35 12.31 -12.08 12.76
CA ALA A 35 12.64 -10.69 13.03
C ALA A 35 11.39 -9.80 13.22
N TRP A 36 10.31 -10.03 12.45
CA TRP A 36 9.05 -9.31 12.61
C TRP A 36 8.31 -9.69 13.90
N LEU A 37 8.30 -10.98 14.27
CA LEU A 37 7.67 -11.44 15.53
C LEU A 37 8.37 -10.89 16.77
N LEU A 38 9.69 -10.66 16.70
CA LEU A 38 10.46 -10.05 17.77
C LEU A 38 10.25 -8.54 17.87
N GLN A 39 9.71 -7.90 16.83
CA GLN A 39 9.45 -6.47 16.82
C GLN A 39 8.24 -6.17 17.71
N LYS A 40 8.41 -5.26 18.67
CA LYS A 40 7.29 -4.82 19.52
C LYS A 40 6.25 -4.12 18.65
N MET A 41 5.04 -4.68 18.62
CA MET A 41 3.89 -4.02 18.01
C MET A 41 3.59 -2.71 18.74
N PRO A 42 3.38 -1.60 18.02
CA PRO A 42 2.94 -0.36 18.64
C PRO A 42 1.54 -0.56 19.24
N ALA A 43 1.24 0.17 20.32
CA ALA A 43 -0.05 0.06 21.01
C ALA A 43 -1.26 0.37 20.10
N ASN A 44 -1.04 1.16 19.05
CA ASN A 44 -2.00 1.51 18.01
C ASN A 44 -1.68 0.82 16.66
N ALA A 45 -1.35 -0.47 16.69
CA ALA A 45 -0.96 -1.25 15.50
C ALA A 45 -1.91 -1.08 14.30
N ILE A 46 -3.22 -1.02 14.53
CA ILE A 46 -4.22 -0.82 13.48
C ILE A 46 -4.07 0.55 12.81
N GLU A 47 -3.97 1.62 13.59
CA GLU A 47 -3.79 2.99 13.05
C GLU A 47 -2.48 3.14 12.28
N VAL A 48 -1.40 2.54 12.80
CA VAL A 48 -0.09 2.54 12.12
C VAL A 48 -0.18 1.78 10.80
N ALA A 49 -0.80 0.61 10.78
CA ALA A 49 -1.00 -0.18 9.56
C ALA A 49 -1.87 0.56 8.53
N GLU A 50 -2.96 1.18 8.96
CA GLU A 50 -3.82 2.00 8.10
C GLU A 50 -3.07 3.19 7.51
N SER A 51 -2.27 3.89 8.32
CA SER A 51 -1.44 5.01 7.88
C SER A 51 -0.42 4.58 6.82
N TRP A 52 0.27 3.46 7.06
CA TRP A 52 1.21 2.88 6.10
C TRP A 52 0.53 2.47 4.80
N TRP A 53 -0.65 1.84 4.89
CA TRP A 53 -1.42 1.42 3.72
C TRP A 53 -1.87 2.63 2.89
N LYS A 54 -2.41 3.67 3.54
CA LYS A 54 -2.77 4.94 2.87
C LYS A 54 -1.54 5.58 2.21
N GLY A 55 -0.39 5.58 2.89
CA GLY A 55 0.87 6.07 2.34
C GLY A 55 1.33 5.32 1.09
N LEU A 56 1.22 3.98 1.09
CA LEU A 56 1.54 3.15 -0.06
C LEU A 56 0.63 3.45 -1.26
N ILE A 57 -0.68 3.54 -1.04
CA ILE A 57 -1.63 3.89 -2.11
C ILE A 57 -1.31 5.28 -2.66
N GLN A 58 -1.05 6.27 -1.80
CA GLN A 58 -0.65 7.61 -2.24
C GLN A 58 0.62 7.60 -3.08
N ALA A 59 1.65 6.84 -2.69
CA ALA A 59 2.89 6.73 -3.44
C ALA A 59 2.65 6.14 -4.84
N THR A 60 1.85 5.07 -4.92
CA THR A 60 1.47 4.45 -6.19
C THR A 60 0.70 5.41 -7.09
N LEU A 61 -0.30 6.12 -6.57
CA LEU A 61 -1.08 7.09 -7.34
C LEU A 61 -0.24 8.28 -7.80
N ARG A 62 0.64 8.82 -6.96
CA ARG A 62 1.59 9.88 -7.35
C ARG A 62 2.49 9.41 -8.49
N ARG A 63 2.98 8.17 -8.43
CA ARG A 63 3.81 7.61 -9.49
C ARG A 63 3.04 7.46 -10.80
N GLN A 64 1.80 6.99 -10.75
CA GLN A 64 0.94 6.90 -11.94
C GLN A 64 0.67 8.28 -12.55
N LEU A 65 0.39 9.28 -11.71
CA LEU A 65 0.19 10.65 -12.15
C LEU A 65 1.43 11.21 -12.86
N GLU A 66 2.62 11.01 -12.29
CA GLU A 66 3.89 11.43 -12.90
C GLU A 66 4.10 10.80 -14.29
N ILE A 67 3.78 9.50 -14.43
CA ILE A 67 3.87 8.77 -15.70
C ILE A 67 2.87 9.35 -16.72
N ALA A 68 1.62 9.59 -16.33
CA ALA A 68 0.60 10.16 -17.20
C ALA A 68 0.97 11.58 -17.65
N GLU A 69 1.44 12.43 -16.74
CA GLU A 69 1.93 13.78 -17.04
C GLU A 69 3.15 13.77 -17.97
N THR A 70 4.06 12.81 -17.79
CA THR A 70 5.22 12.63 -18.68
C THR A 70 4.78 12.22 -20.07
N ARG A 71 3.83 11.29 -20.18
CA ARG A 71 3.26 10.85 -21.46
C ARG A 71 2.59 12.00 -22.18
N MET A 72 1.88 12.87 -21.46
CA MET A 72 1.18 14.02 -22.03
C MET A 72 2.13 15.06 -22.68
N ARG A 73 3.41 15.05 -22.31
CA ARG A 73 4.45 15.92 -22.91
C ARG A 73 5.03 15.36 -24.22
N LEU A 74 4.63 14.16 -24.64
CA LEU A 74 5.14 13.56 -25.87
C LEU A 74 4.55 14.24 -27.11
N PRO A 75 5.37 14.57 -28.13
CA PRO A 75 4.94 15.37 -29.28
C PRO A 75 4.11 14.61 -30.33
N GLN A 76 3.77 13.34 -30.12
CA GLN A 76 3.11 12.47 -31.12
C GLN A 76 1.77 11.88 -30.64
N LEU A 77 1.06 12.56 -29.75
CA LEU A 77 -0.24 12.09 -29.28
C LEU A 77 -1.36 12.45 -30.26
N THR A 78 -2.24 11.49 -30.53
CA THR A 78 -3.51 11.75 -31.21
C THR A 78 -4.45 12.53 -30.29
N THR A 79 -5.44 13.23 -30.87
CA THR A 79 -6.46 13.95 -30.09
C THR A 79 -7.19 13.04 -29.10
N GLY A 80 -7.48 11.80 -29.48
CA GLY A 80 -8.12 10.82 -28.59
C GLY A 80 -7.25 10.42 -27.40
N GLU A 81 -5.96 10.19 -27.63
CA GLU A 81 -5.00 9.87 -26.55
C GLU A 81 -4.80 11.04 -25.59
N VAL A 82 -4.77 12.28 -26.10
CA VAL A 82 -4.70 13.48 -25.27
C VAL A 82 -5.91 13.57 -24.34
N VAL A 83 -7.14 13.39 -24.86
CA VAL A 83 -8.36 13.45 -24.06
C VAL A 83 -8.38 12.33 -23.02
N ASN A 84 -7.94 11.12 -23.38
CA ASN A 84 -7.88 10.01 -22.44
C ASN A 84 -6.86 10.24 -21.31
N LEU A 85 -5.66 10.74 -21.64
CA LEU A 85 -4.63 11.08 -20.66
C LEU A 85 -5.06 12.23 -19.74
N GLN A 86 -5.76 13.24 -20.28
CA GLN A 86 -6.33 14.31 -19.47
C GLN A 86 -7.33 13.79 -18.45
N LYS A 87 -8.23 12.88 -18.88
CA LYS A 87 -9.18 12.24 -17.99
C LYS A 87 -8.46 11.42 -16.91
N GLU A 88 -7.49 10.59 -17.30
CA GLU A 88 -6.69 9.79 -16.36
C GLU A 88 -5.99 10.67 -15.31
N ILE A 89 -5.40 11.80 -15.72
CA ILE A 89 -4.77 12.75 -14.81
C ILE A 89 -5.78 13.37 -13.83
N VAL A 90 -6.98 13.74 -14.30
CA VAL A 90 -8.04 14.28 -13.44
C VAL A 90 -8.49 13.23 -12.42
N ASP A 91 -8.75 12.01 -12.87
CA ASP A 91 -9.21 10.91 -12.02
C ASP A 91 -8.15 10.56 -10.95
N LEU A 92 -6.87 10.52 -11.32
CA LEU A 92 -5.75 10.25 -10.39
C LEU A 92 -5.60 11.36 -9.33
N ARG A 93 -5.77 12.62 -9.73
CA ARG A 93 -5.74 13.76 -8.79
C ARG A 93 -6.91 13.73 -7.82
N GLU A 94 -8.11 13.36 -8.29
CA GLU A 94 -9.28 13.19 -7.45
C GLU A 94 -9.07 12.08 -6.41
N GLN A 95 -8.57 10.92 -6.84
CA GLN A 95 -8.25 9.80 -5.93
C GLN A 95 -7.22 10.20 -4.86
N LEU A 96 -6.16 10.92 -5.26
CA LEU A 96 -5.17 11.45 -4.31
C LEU A 96 -5.79 12.42 -3.30
N HIS A 97 -6.71 13.28 -3.74
CA HIS A 97 -7.41 14.22 -2.87
C HIS A 97 -8.29 13.48 -1.86
N GLN A 98 -9.06 12.49 -2.31
CA GLN A 98 -9.92 11.68 -1.45
C GLN A 98 -9.12 10.96 -0.36
N ILE A 99 -8.01 10.30 -0.72
CA ILE A 99 -7.17 9.57 0.24
C ILE A 99 -6.49 10.54 1.23
N SER A 100 -6.09 11.73 0.78
CA SER A 100 -5.53 12.75 1.66
C SER A 100 -6.56 13.24 2.70
N ARG A 101 -7.83 13.40 2.31
CA ARG A 101 -8.91 13.73 3.26
C ARG A 101 -9.15 12.60 4.26
N LEU A 102 -9.10 11.35 3.83
CA LEU A 102 -9.26 10.18 4.72
C LEU A 102 -8.05 9.96 5.65
N SER A 103 -6.91 10.56 5.35
CA SER A 103 -5.74 10.58 6.23
C SER A 103 -5.79 11.71 7.26
N SER A 104 -6.66 12.71 7.05
CA SER A 104 -6.88 13.82 7.96
C SER A 104 -8.06 13.50 8.87
N VAL A 105 -7.83 12.70 9.91
CA VAL A 105 -8.79 12.50 11.01
C VAL A 105 -8.64 13.68 12.00
N PRO A 106 -9.73 14.18 12.61
CA PRO A 106 -9.78 15.51 13.20
C PRO A 106 -8.97 15.59 14.50
N GLU A 107 -8.35 16.75 14.74
CA GLU A 107 -7.83 17.08 16.07
C GLU A 107 -8.95 16.85 17.10
N PRO A 108 -8.69 16.11 18.19
CA PRO A 108 -9.64 16.09 19.30
C PRO A 108 -9.72 17.52 19.84
N ASP A 109 -10.91 18.09 19.73
CA ASP A 109 -11.28 19.31 20.45
C ASP A 109 -11.07 19.08 21.96
N ARG A 110 -10.67 20.16 22.62
CA ARG A 110 -10.02 20.28 23.94
C ARG A 110 -10.64 19.52 25.11
#